data_AF-A0A7S4CBB5-F1
#
_entry.id   AF-A0A7S4CBB5-F1
#
_cell.length_a   1.000
_cell.length_b   1.000
_cell.length_c   1.000
_cell.angle_alpha   90.00
_cell.angle_beta   90.00
_cell.angle_gamma   90.00
#
_symmetry.space_group_name_H-M   'P 1'
#
loop_
_entity.id
_entity.type
_entity.pdbx_description
1 polymer ?
#
loop_
_entity_poly.entity_id
_entity_poly.type
_entity_poly.pdbx_seq_one_letter_code
_entity_poly.pdbx_strand_id
1 'polypeptide(L)'
;AERLIEFFLKFNKKHQYFLRQTALRVPRSFIDPSRPMDEDELALEALSNGLYELQLIVVCLAAVCSRSRKVLERCEMQLKMNGTSIPQLRVILHGFADSLGDGEDDPKVRDQKKYLTRLHGDFKSLDELKADAARREQLRLDK
;
A
#
# COMPACT_ATOMS: atom_id res chain seq x y z
N ALA A 1 5.28 12.91 -9.34
CA ALA A 1 5.85 11.73 -8.67
C ALA A 1 6.56 12.11 -7.38
N GLU A 2 7.53 13.04 -7.43
CA GLU A 2 8.31 13.47 -6.25
C GLU A 2 7.43 13.97 -5.09
N ARG A 3 6.46 14.85 -5.39
CA ARG A 3 5.52 15.33 -4.37
C ARG A 3 4.65 14.23 -3.75
N LEU A 4 4.29 13.21 -4.53
CA LEU A 4 3.56 12.04 -4.02
C LEU A 4 4.43 11.21 -3.08
N ILE A 5 5.73 11.08 -3.38
CA ILE A 5 6.69 10.40 -2.49
C ILE A 5 6.86 11.18 -1.20
N GLU A 6 6.98 12.51 -1.26
CA GLU A 6 7.05 13.35 -0.07
C GLU A 6 5.81 13.17 0.82
N PHE A 7 4.61 13.19 0.22
CA PHE A 7 3.38 12.91 0.95
C PHE A 7 3.37 11.50 1.53
N PHE A 8 3.77 10.49 0.75
CA PHE A 8 3.88 9.12 1.22
C PHE A 8 4.78 9.03 2.45
N LEU A 9 5.99 9.60 2.40
CA LEU A 9 6.94 9.55 3.52
C LEU A 9 6.38 10.25 4.76
N LYS A 10 5.72 11.40 4.61
CA LYS A 10 5.07 12.12 5.71
C LYS A 10 3.97 11.29 6.38
N PHE A 11 3.03 10.76 5.59
CA PHE A 11 1.91 9.99 6.12
C PHE A 11 2.34 8.61 6.63
N ASN A 12 3.29 7.96 5.96
CA ASN A 12 3.86 6.71 6.42
C ASN A 12 4.55 6.89 7.78
N LYS A 13 5.32 7.98 7.98
CA LYS A 13 5.92 8.27 9.30
C LYS A 13 4.87 8.47 10.39
N LYS A 14 3.79 9.21 10.11
CA LYS A 14 2.66 9.39 11.04
C LYS A 14 2.01 8.03 11.39
N HIS A 15 1.71 7.22 10.38
CA HIS A 15 1.07 5.93 10.55
C HIS A 15 1.96 4.92 11.29
N GLN A 16 3.25 4.86 10.95
CA GLN A 16 4.23 4.03 11.66
C GLN A 16 4.42 4.47 13.12
N TYR A 17 4.35 5.77 13.40
CA TYR A 17 4.34 6.24 14.78
C TYR A 17 3.10 5.74 15.52
N PHE A 18 1.91 5.85 14.93
CA PHE A 18 0.67 5.28 15.48
C PHE A 18 0.82 3.78 15.75
N LEU A 19 1.23 2.98 14.76
CA LEU A 19 1.42 1.53 14.90
C LEU A 19 2.38 1.17 16.04
N ARG A 20 3.49 1.91 16.19
CA ARG A 20 4.42 1.71 17.32
C ARG A 20 3.78 2.09 18.65
N GLN A 21 3.01 3.17 18.70
CA GLN A 21 2.31 3.55 19.94
C GLN A 21 1.30 2.48 20.34
N THR A 22 0.51 1.93 19.41
CA THR A 22 -0.39 0.80 19.68
C THR A 22 0.34 -0.50 20.00
N ALA A 23 1.52 -0.74 19.43
CA ALA A 23 2.35 -1.89 19.80
C ALA A 23 2.98 -1.77 21.20
N LEU A 24 3.21 -0.53 21.67
CA LEU A 24 3.83 -0.22 22.98
C LEU A 24 2.81 0.11 24.08
N ARG A 25 1.55 0.37 23.74
CA ARG A 25 0.43 0.72 24.64
C ARG A 25 -0.64 -0.35 24.51
N VAL A 26 -0.95 -1.17 25.50
CA VAL A 26 -1.64 -0.84 26.78
C VAL A 26 -2.84 0.10 26.54
N PRO A 27 -4.08 -0.32 26.81
CA PRO A 27 -5.30 0.28 26.26
C PRO A 27 -5.39 1.80 26.43
N ARG A 28 -5.64 2.49 25.31
CA ARG A 28 -6.05 3.90 25.29
C ARG A 28 -7.57 4.05 25.23
N SER A 29 -8.33 3.01 25.56
CA SER A 29 -9.76 3.19 25.70
C SER A 29 -10.00 4.24 26.80
N PHE A 30 -10.70 5.32 26.47
CA PHE A 30 -11.06 6.37 27.42
C PHE A 30 -12.02 5.87 28.50
N ILE A 31 -12.52 4.64 28.35
CA ILE A 31 -13.59 4.04 29.14
C ILE A 31 -13.04 2.96 30.08
N ASP A 32 -11.95 2.27 29.71
CA ASP A 32 -11.29 1.24 30.51
C ASP A 32 -9.84 0.92 30.02
N PRO A 33 -8.80 1.34 30.76
CA PRO A 33 -7.39 1.02 30.48
C PRO A 33 -7.03 -0.48 30.60
N SER A 34 -7.95 -1.34 31.01
CA SER A 34 -7.71 -2.77 31.23
C SER A 34 -8.22 -3.69 30.12
N ARG A 35 -9.06 -3.16 29.20
CA ARG A 35 -9.57 -3.93 28.05
C ARG A 35 -8.72 -3.70 26.79
N PRO A 36 -8.23 -4.75 26.10
CA PRO A 36 -7.57 -4.59 24.80
C PRO A 36 -8.54 -3.97 23.77
N MET A 37 -8.05 -3.06 22.93
CA MET A 37 -8.82 -2.58 21.78
C MET A 37 -9.15 -3.76 20.87
N ASP A 38 -10.40 -3.84 20.43
CA ASP A 38 -10.78 -4.82 19.40
C ASP A 38 -10.29 -4.38 18.01
N GLU A 39 -10.37 -5.31 17.04
CA GLU A 39 -9.85 -5.09 15.68
C GLU A 39 -10.56 -3.93 14.97
N ASP A 40 -11.86 -3.73 15.24
CA ASP A 40 -12.66 -2.65 14.67
C ASP A 40 -12.25 -1.29 15.23
N GLU A 41 -12.07 -1.18 16.56
CA GLU A 41 -11.57 0.04 17.21
C GLU A 41 -10.17 0.39 16.70
N LEU A 42 -9.28 -0.60 16.57
CA LEU A 42 -7.95 -0.40 16.02
C LEU A 42 -8.00 0.07 14.55
N ALA A 43 -8.90 -0.49 13.73
CA ALA A 43 -9.07 -0.08 12.34
C ALA A 43 -9.58 1.36 12.23
N LEU A 44 -10.57 1.76 13.05
CA LEU A 44 -11.07 3.13 13.10
C LEU A 44 -10.01 4.13 13.57
N GLU A 45 -9.21 3.76 14.59
CA GLU A 45 -8.08 4.57 15.02
C GLU A 45 -7.00 4.69 13.93
N ALA A 46 -6.71 3.60 13.22
CA ALA A 46 -5.75 3.60 12.12
C ALA A 46 -6.18 4.55 10.99
N LEU A 47 -7.46 4.52 10.62
CA LEU A 47 -8.07 5.44 9.65
C LEU A 47 -7.93 6.90 10.13
N SER A 48 -8.29 7.18 11.38
CA SER A 48 -8.15 8.51 12.00
C SER A 48 -6.69 8.99 12.04
N ASN A 49 -5.74 8.06 12.07
CA ASN A 49 -4.30 8.33 12.08
C ASN A 49 -3.67 8.39 10.68
N GLY A 50 -4.48 8.45 9.62
CA GLY A 50 -4.02 8.74 8.27
C GLY A 50 -3.79 7.52 7.38
N LEU A 51 -4.33 6.35 7.76
CA LEU A 51 -4.23 5.13 6.95
C LEU A 51 -4.94 5.32 5.60
N TYR A 52 -6.11 5.95 5.58
CA TYR A 52 -6.87 6.13 4.34
C TYR A 52 -6.13 7.04 3.35
N GLU A 53 -5.58 8.16 3.81
CA GLU A 53 -4.77 9.05 2.98
C GLU A 53 -3.51 8.34 2.49
N LEU A 54 -2.85 7.54 3.34
CA LEU A 54 -1.70 6.75 2.95
C LEU A 54 -2.05 5.76 1.83
N GLN A 55 -3.18 5.05 1.95
CA GLN A 55 -3.69 4.14 0.92
C GLN A 55 -3.95 4.87 -0.40
N LEU A 56 -4.63 6.03 -0.37
CA LEU A 56 -4.90 6.82 -1.58
C LEU A 56 -3.62 7.33 -2.24
N ILE A 57 -2.64 7.77 -1.46
CA ILE A 57 -1.32 8.19 -1.98
C ILE A 57 -0.64 7.00 -2.67
N VAL A 58 -0.69 5.82 -2.08
CA VAL A 58 -0.13 4.60 -2.67
C VAL A 58 -0.83 4.23 -3.97
N VAL A 59 -2.16 4.34 -4.05
CA VAL A 59 -2.92 4.15 -5.31
C VAL A 59 -2.42 5.11 -6.39
N CYS A 60 -2.24 6.39 -6.05
CA CYS A 60 -1.73 7.40 -6.98
C CYS A 60 -0.30 7.09 -7.44
N LEU A 61 0.58 6.70 -6.51
CA LEU A 61 1.95 6.31 -6.82
C LEU A 61 1.98 5.10 -7.75
N ALA A 62 1.20 4.06 -7.45
CA ALA A 62 1.08 2.87 -8.28
C ALA A 62 0.62 3.22 -9.69
N ALA A 63 -0.46 4.00 -9.81
CA ALA A 63 -1.02 4.40 -11.10
C ALA A 63 -0.03 5.19 -11.98
N VAL A 64 0.78 6.05 -11.36
CA VAL A 64 1.79 6.86 -12.08
C VAL A 64 3.02 6.02 -12.43
N CYS A 65 3.49 5.16 -11.53
CA CYS A 65 4.66 4.32 -11.75
C CYS A 65 4.42 3.25 -12.82
N SER A 66 3.24 2.63 -12.84
CA SER A 66 2.90 1.60 -13.83
C SER A 66 2.79 2.13 -15.27
N ARG A 67 2.66 3.44 -15.46
CA ARG A 67 2.55 4.05 -16.80
C ARG A 67 3.90 4.37 -17.46
N SER A 68 4.98 4.47 -16.69
CA SER A 68 6.27 4.91 -17.23
C SER A 68 7.44 4.31 -16.46
N ARG A 69 8.29 3.55 -17.19
CA ARG A 69 9.50 2.95 -16.64
C ARG A 69 10.46 3.99 -16.04
N LYS A 70 10.64 5.13 -16.70
CA LYS A 70 11.47 6.25 -16.21
C LYS A 70 10.92 6.88 -14.92
N VAL A 71 9.60 6.89 -14.74
CA VAL A 71 8.99 7.37 -13.50
C VAL A 71 9.17 6.34 -12.39
N LEU A 72 8.90 5.05 -12.67
CA LEU A 72 9.13 3.95 -11.74
C LEU A 72 10.59 3.93 -11.25
N GLU A 73 11.57 4.06 -12.14
CA GLU A 73 13.00 4.08 -11.78
C GLU A 73 13.34 5.20 -10.79
N ARG A 74 12.85 6.42 -11.06
CA ARG A 74 13.06 7.56 -10.15
C ARG A 74 12.34 7.37 -8.82
N CYS A 75 11.11 6.85 -8.85
CA CYS A 75 10.35 6.58 -7.64
C CYS A 75 11.03 5.53 -6.77
N GLU A 76 11.43 4.40 -7.36
CA GLU A 76 12.09 3.32 -6.63
C GLU A 76 13.44 3.75 -6.06
N MET A 77 14.21 4.57 -6.80
CA MET A 77 15.44 5.17 -6.28
C MET A 77 15.17 6.04 -5.05
N GLN A 78 14.21 6.96 -5.11
CA GLN A 78 13.87 7.83 -3.98
C GLN A 78 13.33 7.05 -2.77
N LEU A 79 12.50 6.03 -3.01
CA LEU A 79 12.00 5.13 -1.97
C LEU A 79 13.17 4.41 -1.29
N LYS A 80 14.10 3.83 -2.05
CA LYS A 80 15.30 3.16 -1.53
C LYS A 80 16.16 4.09 -0.68
N MET A 81 16.39 5.33 -1.12
CA MET A 81 17.14 6.33 -0.34
C MET A 81 16.48 6.69 1.00
N ASN A 82 15.17 6.47 1.14
CA ASN A 82 14.41 6.72 2.35
C ASN A 82 14.09 5.43 3.14
N GLY A 83 14.77 4.32 2.84
CA GLY A 83 14.62 3.05 3.58
C GLY A 83 13.29 2.34 3.34
N THR A 84 12.64 2.60 2.20
CA THR A 84 11.39 1.96 1.82
C THR A 84 11.47 1.37 0.40
N SER A 85 10.47 0.60 -0.01
CA SER A 85 10.53 -0.14 -1.27
C SER A 85 9.15 -0.35 -1.89
N ILE A 86 9.11 -0.56 -3.21
CA ILE A 86 7.87 -0.86 -3.95
C ILE A 86 7.10 -2.03 -3.32
N PRO A 87 7.73 -3.16 -2.93
CA PRO A 87 7.04 -4.23 -2.21
C PRO A 87 6.30 -3.79 -0.94
N GLN A 88 6.86 -2.86 -0.14
CA GLN A 88 6.16 -2.34 1.04
C GLN A 88 4.91 -1.54 0.66
N LEU A 89 4.98 -0.74 -0.40
CA LEU A 89 3.81 -0.02 -0.91
C LEU A 89 2.75 -0.98 -1.47
N ARG A 90 3.17 -2.08 -2.10
CA ARG A 90 2.26 -3.12 -2.60
C ARG A 90 1.45 -3.76 -1.46
N VAL A 91 2.04 -3.97 -0.29
CA VAL A 91 1.31 -4.46 0.92
C VAL A 91 0.18 -3.51 1.30
N ILE A 92 0.43 -2.19 1.29
CA ILE A 92 -0.59 -1.18 1.61
C ILE A 92 -1.70 -1.18 0.55
N LEU A 93 -1.33 -1.28 -0.73
CA LEU A 93 -2.29 -1.35 -1.84
C LEU A 93 -3.17 -2.60 -1.78
N HIS A 94 -2.58 -3.74 -1.45
CA HIS A 94 -3.30 -5.01 -1.27
C HIS A 94 -4.26 -4.92 -0.09
N GLY A 95 -3.80 -4.45 1.07
CA GLY A 95 -4.65 -4.26 2.24
C GLY A 95 -5.82 -3.31 1.95
N PHE A 96 -5.61 -2.28 1.13
CA PHE A 96 -6.71 -1.40 0.72
C PHE A 96 -7.74 -2.14 -0.17
N ALA A 97 -7.27 -2.92 -1.15
CA ALA A 97 -8.15 -3.70 -2.01
C ALA A 97 -8.97 -4.75 -1.23
N ASP A 98 -8.37 -5.37 -0.22
CA ASP A 98 -9.05 -6.33 0.67
C ASP A 98 -10.08 -5.63 1.55
N SER A 99 -9.77 -4.43 2.06
CA SER A 99 -10.64 -3.67 2.97
C SER A 99 -11.87 -3.04 2.31
N LEU A 100 -11.96 -3.00 0.97
CA LEU A 100 -13.14 -2.45 0.28
C LEU A 100 -14.42 -3.30 0.49
N GLY A 101 -14.31 -4.44 1.17
CA GLY A 101 -15.42 -5.10 1.83
C GLY A 101 -16.14 -6.18 1.01
N ASP A 102 -16.73 -7.10 1.76
CA ASP A 102 -17.60 -8.22 1.37
C ASP A 102 -18.95 -7.78 0.77
N GLY A 103 -19.14 -6.48 0.51
CA GLY A 103 -20.29 -5.92 -0.20
C GLY A 103 -20.22 -6.15 -1.71
N GLU A 104 -19.97 -7.40 -2.13
CA GLU A 104 -19.87 -7.76 -3.55
C GLU A 104 -21.11 -7.34 -4.36
N ASP A 105 -22.24 -7.10 -3.69
CA ASP A 105 -23.49 -6.69 -4.32
C ASP A 105 -23.52 -5.24 -4.83
N ASP A 106 -22.60 -4.35 -4.44
CA ASP A 106 -22.48 -3.02 -5.06
C ASP A 106 -21.53 -3.07 -6.29
N PRO A 107 -22.03 -2.82 -7.51
CA PRO A 107 -21.20 -2.79 -8.72
C PRO A 107 -20.01 -1.83 -8.63
N LYS A 108 -20.15 -0.69 -7.95
CA LYS A 108 -19.08 0.31 -7.83
C LYS A 108 -17.93 -0.21 -6.97
N VAL A 109 -18.25 -0.87 -5.85
CA VAL A 109 -17.25 -1.49 -4.97
C VAL A 109 -16.51 -2.60 -5.72
N ARG A 110 -17.25 -3.43 -6.47
CA ARG A 110 -16.68 -4.49 -7.30
C ARG A 110 -15.71 -3.97 -8.35
N ASP A 111 -16.07 -2.89 -9.05
CA ASP A 111 -15.21 -2.28 -10.07
C ASP A 111 -13.97 -1.62 -9.47
N GLN A 112 -14.11 -0.98 -8.29
CA GLN A 112 -12.97 -0.45 -7.54
C GLN A 112 -12.01 -1.57 -7.10
N LYS A 113 -12.52 -2.67 -6.55
CA LYS A 113 -11.71 -3.84 -6.16
C LYS A 113 -10.96 -4.41 -7.36
N LYS A 114 -11.64 -4.65 -8.48
CA LYS A 114 -11.01 -5.10 -9.73
C LYS A 114 -9.92 -4.14 -10.21
N TYR A 115 -10.17 -2.84 -10.16
CA TYR A 115 -9.19 -1.82 -10.53
C TYR A 115 -7.94 -1.91 -9.64
N LEU A 116 -8.09 -1.96 -8.32
CA LEU A 116 -6.98 -2.04 -7.38
C LEU A 116 -6.20 -3.34 -7.51
N THR A 117 -6.87 -4.49 -7.70
CA THR A 117 -6.21 -5.78 -7.92
C THR A 117 -5.38 -5.75 -9.20
N ARG A 118 -5.92 -5.22 -10.30
CA ARG A 118 -5.15 -5.05 -11.54
C ARG A 118 -3.95 -4.13 -11.33
N LEU A 119 -4.17 -2.99 -10.68
CA LEU A 119 -3.12 -2.02 -10.41
C LEU A 119 -2.01 -2.61 -9.54
N HIS A 120 -2.35 -3.42 -8.53
CA HIS A 120 -1.38 -4.16 -7.72
C HIS A 120 -0.57 -5.17 -8.53
N GLY A 121 -1.17 -5.78 -9.56
CA GLY A 121 -0.50 -6.64 -10.53
C GLY A 121 0.46 -5.87 -11.43
N ASP A 122 0.09 -4.67 -11.88
CA ASP A 122 0.88 -3.82 -12.77
C ASP A 122 1.99 -3.05 -12.02
N PHE A 123 1.80 -2.79 -10.73
CA PHE A 123 2.73 -2.03 -9.90
C PHE A 123 3.82 -2.94 -9.32
N LYS A 124 4.83 -3.22 -10.15
CA LYS A 124 5.97 -4.07 -9.80
C LYS A 124 7.27 -3.26 -9.70
N SER A 125 8.17 -3.72 -8.84
CA SER A 125 9.53 -3.20 -8.77
C SER A 125 10.31 -3.48 -10.06
N LEU A 126 11.42 -2.76 -10.25
CA LEU A 126 12.31 -2.96 -11.39
C LEU A 126 12.83 -4.41 -11.44
N ASP A 127 13.11 -5.01 -10.28
CA ASP A 127 13.67 -6.36 -10.17
C ASP A 127 12.62 -7.43 -10.47
N GLU A 128 11.38 -7.25 -10.01
CA GLU A 128 10.25 -8.12 -10.38
C GLU A 128 9.99 -8.08 -11.90
N LEU A 129 10.07 -6.89 -12.52
CA LEU A 129 9.88 -6.74 -13.97
C LEU A 129 11.00 -7.42 -14.77
N LYS A 130 12.24 -7.37 -14.27
CA LYS A 130 13.37 -8.11 -14.88
C LYS A 130 13.16 -9.62 -14.76
N ALA A 131 12.74 -10.10 -13.58
CA ALA A 131 12.46 -11.52 -13.36
C ALA A 131 11.32 -12.02 -14.25
N ASP A 132 10.27 -11.22 -14.44
CA ASP A 132 9.18 -11.55 -15.37
C ASP A 132 9.64 -11.62 -16.83
N ALA A 133 10.50 -10.69 -17.25
CA ALA A 133 11.06 -10.71 -18.60
C ALA A 133 11.93 -11.95 -18.83
N ALA A 134 12.79 -12.30 -17.87
CA ALA A 134 13.63 -13.50 -17.94
C ALA A 134 12.79 -14.78 -18.01
N ARG A 135 11.74 -14.91 -17.18
CA ARG A 135 10.82 -16.05 -17.21
C ARG A 135 10.11 -16.20 -18.55
N ARG A 136 9.67 -15.08 -19.14
CA ARG A 136 9.00 -15.08 -20.47
C ARG A 136 9.94 -15.51 -21.58
N GLU A 137 11.21 -15.13 -21.51
CA GLU A 137 12.21 -15.55 -22.49
C GLU A 137 12.53 -17.04 -22.38
N GLN A 138 12.69 -17.55 -21.16
CA GLN A 138 12.91 -18.98 -20.93
C GLN A 138 11.74 -19.83 -21.47
N LEU A 139 10.50 -19.43 -21.20
CA LEU A 139 9.29 -20.06 -21.75
C LEU A 139 9.17 -20.02 -23.28
N ARG A 140 9.88 -19.11 -23.96
CA ARG A 140 9.96 -19.07 -25.42
C ARG A 140 10.99 -20.03 -25.98
N LEU A 141 12.11 -20.20 -25.26
CA LEU A 141 13.19 -21.11 -25.65
C LEU A 141 12.81 -22.58 -25.41
N ASP A 142 11.92 -22.85 -24.46
CA ASP A 142 11.41 -24.19 -24.14
C ASP A 142 10.27 -24.66 -25.08
N LYS A 143 9.84 -23.84 -26.04
CA LYS A 143 8.78 -24.15 -27.03
C LYS A 143 9.35 -24.40 -28.41
#